data_AF-A0AB36HTZ4-F1
#
_entry.id   AF-A0AB36HTZ4-F1
#
_cell.length_a   1.000
_cell.length_b   1.000
_cell.length_c   1.000
_cell.angle_alpha   90.00
_cell.angle_beta   90.00
_cell.angle_gamma   90.00
#
_symmetry.space_group_name_H-M   'P 1'
#
loop_
_entity.id
_entity.type
_entity.pdbx_description
1 polymer ?
#
loop_
_entity_poly.entity_id
_entity_poly.type
_entity_poly.pdbx_seq_one_letter_code
_entity_poly.pdbx_strand_id
1 'polypeptide(L)'
;MSNQALEEIAAERQRQISGEGWTPEHDDTHKMGELARAASVYAFCAADAVSPEVARSQGASFLPPFDWPWSPEWFKPTNRRRDLVKAGALIVAEIERLDRLAAKAGDGANEI
;
A
#
# COMPACT_ATOMS: atom_id res chain seq x y z
N MET A 1 21.23 -16.68 2.98
CA MET A 1 20.21 -16.05 3.85
C MET A 1 18.97 -15.87 2.99
N SER A 2 17.83 -16.46 3.36
CA SER A 2 16.62 -16.35 2.53
C SER A 2 16.13 -14.91 2.54
N ASN A 3 15.57 -14.47 1.42
CA ASN A 3 15.09 -13.12 1.23
C ASN A 3 13.63 -12.99 1.69
N GLN A 4 13.35 -13.53 2.87
CA GLN A 4 11.99 -13.75 3.37
C GLN A 4 11.16 -12.46 3.39
N ALA A 5 11.77 -11.32 3.68
CA ALA A 5 11.06 -10.05 3.70
C ALA A 5 10.58 -9.60 2.32
N LEU A 6 11.41 -9.77 1.27
CA LEU A 6 11.01 -9.43 -0.10
C LEU A 6 9.99 -10.42 -0.65
N GLU A 7 10.13 -11.71 -0.33
CA GLU A 7 9.13 -12.74 -0.66
C GLU A 7 7.77 -12.42 -0.04
N GLU A 8 7.74 -11.98 1.22
CA GLU A 8 6.49 -11.59 1.91
C GLU A 8 5.85 -10.34 1.31
N ILE A 9 6.64 -9.35 0.86
CA ILE A 9 6.14 -8.16 0.15
C ILE A 9 5.55 -8.57 -1.20
N ALA A 10 6.22 -9.43 -1.95
CA ALA A 10 5.73 -9.93 -3.23
C ALA A 10 4.43 -10.74 -3.05
N ALA A 11 4.38 -11.64 -2.07
CA ALA A 11 3.18 -12.41 -1.74
C ALA A 11 2.02 -11.51 -1.33
N GLU A 12 2.30 -10.45 -0.57
CA GLU A 12 1.30 -9.46 -0.18
C GLU A 12 0.75 -8.68 -1.39
N ARG A 13 1.62 -8.26 -2.31
CA ARG A 13 1.20 -7.61 -3.54
C ARG A 13 0.28 -8.51 -4.36
N GLN A 14 0.63 -9.80 -4.49
CA GLN A 14 -0.21 -10.79 -5.15
C GLN A 14 -1.56 -11.00 -4.43
N ARG A 15 -1.57 -10.97 -3.09
CA ARG A 15 -2.81 -11.04 -2.30
C ARG A 15 -3.70 -9.83 -2.53
N GLN A 16 -3.14 -8.62 -2.62
CA GLN A 16 -3.90 -7.40 -2.92
C GLN A 16 -4.56 -7.49 -4.30
N ILE A 17 -3.84 -7.96 -5.31
CA ILE A 17 -4.36 -8.16 -6.67
C ILE A 17 -5.46 -9.21 -6.67
N SER A 18 -5.18 -10.43 -6.17
CA SER A 18 -6.09 -11.58 -6.28
C SER A 18 -7.25 -11.57 -5.28
N GLY A 19 -7.04 -11.01 -4.08
CA GLY A 19 -8.00 -11.02 -2.99
C GLY A 19 -8.83 -9.74 -2.87
N GLU A 20 -8.25 -8.58 -3.18
CA GLU A 20 -8.94 -7.28 -3.06
C GLU A 20 -9.28 -6.67 -4.43
N GLY A 21 -8.79 -7.26 -5.53
CA GLY A 21 -9.02 -6.75 -6.90
C GLY A 21 -8.21 -5.50 -7.24
N TRP A 22 -7.15 -5.19 -6.50
CA TRP A 22 -6.28 -4.03 -6.73
C TRP A 22 -5.31 -4.33 -7.89
N THR A 23 -5.85 -4.45 -9.10
CA THR A 23 -5.08 -4.75 -10.30
C THR A 23 -4.19 -3.56 -10.71
N PRO A 24 -3.17 -3.79 -11.57
CA PRO A 24 -2.41 -2.69 -12.19
C PRO A 24 -3.28 -1.59 -12.81
N GLU A 25 -4.39 -1.96 -13.45
CA GLU A 25 -5.34 -1.02 -14.07
C GLU A 25 -6.13 -0.23 -13.03
N HIS A 26 -6.50 -0.86 -11.91
CA HIS A 26 -7.07 -0.15 -10.76
C HIS A 26 -6.06 0.86 -10.20
N ASP A 27 -4.79 0.46 -10.07
CA ASP A 27 -3.73 1.31 -9.55
C ASP A 27 -3.48 2.52 -10.44
N ASP A 28 -3.60 2.38 -11.77
CA ASP A 28 -3.51 3.48 -12.75
C ASP A 28 -4.59 4.57 -12.53
N THR A 29 -5.66 4.29 -11.78
CA THR A 29 -6.70 5.28 -11.44
C THR A 29 -6.29 6.21 -10.29
N HIS A 30 -5.30 5.81 -9.47
CA HIS A 30 -4.79 6.57 -8.31
C HIS A 30 -3.66 7.51 -8.73
N LYS A 31 -4.02 8.70 -9.22
CA LYS A 31 -3.09 9.63 -9.88
C LYS A 31 -2.49 10.70 -8.99
N MET A 32 -2.98 10.85 -7.76
CA MET A 32 -2.60 11.91 -6.83
C MET A 32 -1.68 11.40 -5.72
N GLY A 33 -0.99 10.28 -5.95
CA GLY A 33 -0.07 9.66 -5.00
C GLY A 33 -0.77 8.91 -3.86
N GLU A 34 -2.02 8.48 -4.05
CA GLU A 34 -2.79 7.76 -3.04
C GLU A 34 -2.07 6.49 -2.56
N LEU A 35 -1.49 5.69 -3.48
CA LEU A 35 -0.78 4.46 -3.13
C LEU A 35 0.41 4.73 -2.19
N ALA A 36 1.21 5.78 -2.48
CA ALA A 36 2.31 6.21 -1.64
C ALA A 36 1.84 6.74 -0.26
N ARG A 37 0.76 7.54 -0.23
CA ARG A 37 0.17 8.02 1.03
C ARG A 37 -0.33 6.85 1.89
N ALA A 38 -1.05 5.91 1.30
CA ALA A 38 -1.52 4.71 2.00
C ALA A 38 -0.36 3.87 2.55
N ALA A 39 0.73 3.71 1.79
CA ALA A 39 1.92 3.04 2.28
C ALA A 39 2.54 3.76 3.49
N SER A 40 2.63 5.09 3.45
CA SER A 40 3.17 5.90 4.54
C SER A 40 2.36 5.73 5.84
N VAL A 41 1.03 5.64 5.72
CA VAL A 41 0.13 5.40 6.86
C VAL A 41 0.40 4.05 7.51
N TYR A 42 0.55 2.97 6.72
CA TYR A 42 0.90 1.66 7.29
C TYR A 42 2.29 1.65 7.93
N ALA A 43 3.28 2.34 7.33
CA ALA A 43 4.62 2.46 7.92
C ALA A 43 4.59 3.26 9.24
N PHE A 44 3.81 4.33 9.31
CA PHE A 44 3.59 5.14 10.51
C PHE A 44 2.96 4.32 11.64
N CYS A 45 1.88 3.58 11.36
CA CYS A 45 1.26 2.70 12.35
C CYS A 45 2.21 1.62 12.87
N ALA A 46 3.10 1.11 12.00
CA ALA A 46 4.13 0.17 12.43
C ALA A 46 5.19 0.81 13.34
N ALA A 47 5.50 2.09 13.17
CA ALA A 47 6.44 2.82 14.02
C ALA A 47 5.85 3.08 15.42
N ASP A 48 4.62 3.54 15.49
CA ASP A 48 3.96 3.99 16.74
C ASP A 48 3.46 2.84 17.64
N ALA A 49 3.72 1.58 17.25
CA ALA A 49 3.35 0.39 18.02
C ALA A 49 1.86 0.30 18.36
N VAL A 50 1.00 1.03 17.66
CA VAL A 50 -0.44 0.99 17.91
C VAL A 50 -0.94 -0.32 17.34
N SER A 51 -0.90 -1.37 18.17
CA SER A 51 -1.60 -2.59 17.81
C SER A 51 -3.09 -2.24 17.81
N PRO A 52 -3.83 -2.62 16.76
CA PRO A 52 -5.29 -2.42 16.72
C PRO A 52 -5.99 -3.05 17.92
N GLU A 53 -5.36 -4.04 18.55
CA GLU A 53 -5.81 -4.72 19.76
C GLU A 53 -5.62 -3.84 21.01
N VAL A 54 -4.49 -3.16 21.13
CA VAL A 54 -4.21 -2.18 22.21
C VAL A 54 -5.06 -0.92 22.04
N ALA A 55 -5.24 -0.43 20.80
CA ALA A 55 -6.12 0.70 20.54
C ALA A 55 -7.59 0.39 20.87
N ARG A 56 -8.07 -0.80 20.46
CA ARG A 56 -9.43 -1.25 20.79
C ARG A 56 -9.62 -1.47 22.29
N SER A 57 -8.63 -2.05 22.99
CA SER A 57 -8.72 -2.28 24.43
C SER A 57 -8.73 -0.99 25.26
N GLN A 58 -8.23 0.12 24.70
CA GLN A 58 -8.27 1.45 25.30
C GLN A 58 -9.51 2.28 24.90
N GLY A 59 -10.47 1.69 24.17
CA GLY A 59 -11.69 2.40 23.73
C GLY A 59 -11.44 3.45 22.64
N ALA A 60 -10.26 3.47 22.03
CA ALA A 60 -9.96 4.35 20.92
C ALA A 60 -10.58 3.81 19.62
N SER A 61 -11.35 4.65 18.93
CA SER A 61 -11.69 4.38 17.53
C SER A 61 -10.40 4.51 16.72
N PHE A 62 -9.97 3.42 16.09
CA PHE A 62 -8.81 3.44 15.19
C PHE A 62 -9.23 4.06 13.87
N LEU A 63 -9.45 5.38 13.90
CA LEU A 63 -9.58 6.16 12.68
C LEU A 63 -8.24 6.08 11.94
N PRO A 64 -8.26 5.96 10.61
CA PRO A 64 -7.04 6.11 9.84
C PRO A 64 -6.34 7.42 10.21
N PRO A 65 -5.00 7.45 10.28
CA PRO A 65 -4.26 8.70 10.29
C PRO A 65 -4.76 9.64 9.19
N PHE A 66 -4.68 10.95 9.44
CA PHE A 66 -5.26 12.00 8.59
C PHE A 66 -4.92 11.85 7.09
N ASP A 67 -3.77 11.25 6.77
CA ASP A 67 -3.29 11.09 5.39
C ASP A 67 -3.76 9.81 4.67
N TRP A 68 -4.63 8.99 5.28
CA TRP A 68 -5.21 7.84 4.58
C TRP A 68 -6.13 8.30 3.45
N PRO A 69 -5.91 7.86 2.19
CA PRO A 69 -6.54 8.48 1.03
C PRO A 69 -7.92 7.91 0.67
N TRP A 70 -8.39 6.84 1.34
CA TRP A 70 -9.62 6.13 0.97
C TRP A 70 -10.60 5.98 2.13
N SER A 71 -11.76 5.35 1.88
CA SER A 71 -12.72 5.07 2.95
C SER A 71 -12.06 4.31 4.12
N PRO A 72 -12.35 4.66 5.39
CA PRO A 72 -11.78 4.01 6.56
C PRO A 72 -11.98 2.49 6.62
N GLU A 73 -13.01 1.94 5.98
CA GLU A 73 -13.29 0.50 5.96
C GLU A 73 -12.21 -0.32 5.23
N TRP A 74 -11.47 0.31 4.31
CA TRP A 74 -10.33 -0.31 3.60
C TRP A 74 -9.05 -0.28 4.43
N PHE A 75 -9.05 0.47 5.53
CA PHE A 75 -7.91 0.53 6.42
C PHE A 75 -7.94 -0.64 7.39
N LYS A 76 -7.05 -1.62 7.14
CA LYS A 76 -6.99 -2.89 7.88
C LYS A 76 -5.62 -3.04 8.55
N PRO A 77 -5.25 -2.20 9.55
CA PRO A 77 -4.00 -2.36 10.31
C PRO A 77 -3.94 -3.74 11.00
N THR A 78 -2.75 -4.24 11.33
CA THR A 78 -2.62 -5.56 11.97
C THR A 78 -1.57 -5.57 13.06
N ASN A 79 -0.29 -5.52 12.69
CA ASN A 79 0.81 -5.46 13.63
C ASN A 79 2.02 -4.85 12.92
N ARG A 80 3.01 -4.42 13.69
CA ARG A 80 4.19 -3.70 13.19
C ARG A 80 4.82 -4.38 11.96
N ARG A 81 5.11 -5.68 12.05
CA ARG A 81 5.77 -6.41 10.95
C ARG A 81 4.87 -6.51 9.73
N ARG A 82 3.60 -6.87 9.92
CA ARG A 82 2.64 -7.08 8.83
C ARG A 82 2.26 -5.79 8.12
N ASP A 83 2.17 -4.68 8.87
CA ASP A 83 1.86 -3.37 8.29
C ASP A 83 3.04 -2.84 7.48
N LEU A 84 4.29 -3.12 7.86
CA LEU A 84 5.45 -2.87 7.00
C LEU A 84 5.41 -3.69 5.70
N VAL A 85 4.91 -4.94 5.73
CA VAL A 85 4.73 -5.72 4.50
C VAL A 85 3.69 -5.08 3.58
N LYS A 86 2.55 -4.63 4.13
CA LYS A 86 1.51 -3.92 3.35
C LYS A 86 2.04 -2.61 2.77
N ALA A 87 2.79 -1.85 3.56
CA ALA A 87 3.45 -0.63 3.11
C ALA A 87 4.40 -0.90 1.95
N GLY A 88 5.25 -1.93 2.07
CA GLY A 88 6.14 -2.36 0.99
C GLY A 88 5.38 -2.75 -0.29
N ALA A 89 4.28 -3.50 -0.17
CA ALA A 89 3.48 -3.89 -1.32
C ALA A 89 2.78 -2.70 -2.02
N LEU A 90 2.30 -1.72 -1.26
CA LEU A 90 1.73 -0.49 -1.81
C LEU A 90 2.79 0.40 -2.47
N ILE A 91 4.02 0.42 -1.95
CA ILE A 91 5.16 1.08 -2.61
C ILE A 91 5.48 0.40 -3.95
N VAL A 92 5.51 -0.93 -3.99
CA VAL A 92 5.68 -1.68 -5.25
C VAL A 92 4.58 -1.31 -6.24
N ALA A 93 3.31 -1.28 -5.80
CA ALA A 93 2.19 -0.89 -6.64
C ALA A 93 2.35 0.51 -7.26
N GLU A 94 2.80 1.50 -6.46
CA GLU A 94 3.05 2.86 -6.96
C GLU A 94 4.21 2.93 -7.94
N ILE A 95 5.31 2.22 -7.67
CA ILE A 95 6.46 2.14 -8.59
C ILE A 95 6.02 1.52 -9.92
N GLU A 96 5.32 0.38 -9.88
CA GLU A 96 4.78 -0.28 -11.08
C GLU A 96 3.87 0.67 -11.90
N ARG A 97 3.05 1.48 -11.22
CA ARG A 97 2.18 2.49 -11.85
C ARG A 97 3.00 3.58 -12.54
N LEU A 98 4.02 4.10 -11.87
CA LEU A 98 4.93 5.11 -12.43
C LEU A 98 5.72 4.56 -13.63
N ASP A 99 6.21 3.33 -13.55
CA ASP A 99 6.93 2.65 -14.63
C ASP A 99 6.02 2.48 -15.87
N ARG A 100 4.76 2.06 -15.68
CA ARG A 100 3.78 1.99 -16.78
C ARG A 100 3.48 3.35 -17.40
N LEU A 101 3.41 4.42 -16.59
CA LEU A 101 3.21 5.77 -17.12
C LEU A 101 4.41 6.25 -17.94
N ALA A 102 5.63 5.98 -17.47
CA ALA A 102 6.85 6.30 -18.19
C ALA A 102 6.94 5.57 -19.55
N ALA A 103 6.58 4.29 -19.59
CA ALA A 103 6.54 3.50 -20.83
C ALA A 103 5.56 4.11 -21.86
N LYS A 104 4.32 4.43 -21.45
CA LYS A 104 3.30 5.04 -22.33
C LYS A 104 3.75 6.40 -22.90
N ALA A 105 4.50 7.18 -22.12
CA ALA A 105 5.04 8.47 -22.58
C ALA A 105 6.18 8.31 -23.60
N GLY A 106 7.01 7.27 -23.45
CA GLY A 106 8.07 6.94 -24.40
C GLY A 106 7.55 6.45 -25.75
N ASP A 107 6.48 5.65 -25.75
CA ASP A 107 5.85 5.15 -26.98
C ASP A 107 5.23 6.29 -27.81
N GLY A 108 4.54 7.24 -27.17
CA GLY A 108 3.94 8.40 -27.85
C GLY A 108 4.96 9.42 -28.38
N ALA A 109 6.20 9.42 -27.87
CA ALA A 109 7.28 10.26 -28.39
C ALA A 109 7.97 9.64 -29.63
N ASN A 110 7.75 8.35 -29.90
CA ASN A 110 8.36 7.62 -31.01
C ASN A 110 7.45 7.50 -32.24
N GLU A 111 6.23 8.06 -32.17
CA GLU A 111 5.21 8.07 -33.23
C GLU A 111 5.03 9.45 -33.90
N ILE A 112 5.93 10.43 -33.65
CA ILE A 112 5.93 11.79 -34.22
C ILE A 112 7.23 12.05 -34.96
#